data_AF-A0A542DCW4-F1
#
_entry.id   AF-A0A542DCW4-F1
#
_cell.length_a   1.000
_cell.length_b   1.000
_cell.length_c   1.000
_cell.angle_alpha   90.00
_cell.angle_beta   90.00
_cell.angle_gamma   90.00
#
_symmetry.space_group_name_H-M   'P 1'
#
loop_
_entity.id
_entity.type
_entity.pdbx_description
1 polymer ?
#
loop_
_entity_poly.entity_id
_entity_poly.type
_entity_poly.pdbx_seq_one_letter_code
_entity_poly.pdbx_strand_id
1 'polypeptide(L)'
;MEWFDATADPAHALSGDQRRLAAISMDALLDELAHRRWEKWAFGDAADPLGIAFVLWWPAHADVVVLHGPDRAVTYRAHRDPRWHPFTPEAVAWVYAGPPTHAIRTLLLLPPPDALNAPADVLRLGDNVRVPPTWLARRPQLIRPSQ
;
A
#
# COMPACT_ATOMS: atom_id res chain seq x y z
N MET A 1 -2.97 -27.38 43.87
CA MET A 1 -4.07 -26.61 43.26
C MET A 1 -3.47 -25.26 42.94
N GLU A 2 -2.81 -25.18 41.78
CA GLU A 2 -2.04 -24.01 41.36
C GLU A 2 -2.69 -23.36 40.16
N TRP A 3 -2.57 -22.04 40.14
CA TRP A 3 -3.37 -21.06 39.45
C TRP A 3 -3.01 -20.96 37.96
N PHE A 4 -4.01 -20.61 37.15
CA PHE A 4 -3.83 -20.14 35.76
C PHE A 4 -3.04 -18.81 35.77
N ASP A 5 -1.88 -18.78 35.12
CA ASP A 5 -1.28 -17.52 34.68
C ASP A 5 -1.85 -17.16 33.31
N ALA A 6 -2.77 -16.21 33.32
CA ALA A 6 -3.34 -15.56 32.14
C ALA A 6 -2.59 -14.26 31.88
N THR A 7 -1.34 -14.34 31.41
CA THR A 7 -0.62 -13.20 30.84
C THR A 7 0.27 -13.61 29.66
N ALA A 8 -0.32 -14.26 28.64
CA ALA A 8 0.29 -14.24 27.32
C ALA A 8 -0.01 -12.90 26.65
N ASP A 9 0.83 -11.89 26.94
CA ASP A 9 0.86 -10.62 26.24
C ASP A 9 1.13 -10.86 24.73
N PRO A 10 0.27 -10.40 23.80
CA PRO A 10 0.43 -10.66 22.37
C PRO A 10 1.38 -9.68 21.69
N ALA A 11 2.35 -9.08 22.40
CA ALA A 11 3.47 -8.39 21.78
C ALA A 11 4.54 -9.39 21.30
N HIS A 12 4.21 -10.15 20.26
CA HIS A 12 5.21 -10.85 19.45
C HIS A 12 6.26 -9.81 19.03
N ALA A 13 7.51 -10.01 19.44
CA ALA A 13 8.58 -9.04 19.29
C ALA A 13 8.64 -8.48 17.87
N LEU A 14 8.20 -7.22 17.71
CA LEU A 14 8.25 -6.52 16.44
C LEU A 14 9.69 -6.57 15.91
N SER A 15 9.87 -6.99 14.66
CA SER A 15 11.18 -7.01 14.02
C SER A 15 11.82 -5.62 14.04
N GLY A 16 13.15 -5.52 13.88
CA GLY A 16 13.86 -4.23 13.88
C GLY A 16 13.25 -3.20 12.91
N ASP A 17 12.78 -3.67 11.76
CA ASP A 17 12.09 -2.84 10.76
C ASP A 17 10.70 -2.39 11.21
N GLN A 18 9.94 -3.24 11.90
CA GLN A 18 8.62 -2.88 12.44
C GLN A 18 8.72 -1.79 13.53
N ARG A 19 9.73 -1.85 14.41
CA ARG A 19 9.97 -0.78 15.40
C ARG A 19 10.42 0.53 14.75
N ARG A 20 11.28 0.45 13.74
CA ARG A 20 11.75 1.63 12.99
C ARG A 20 10.57 2.34 12.33
N LEU A 21 9.72 1.60 11.64
CA LEU A 21 8.58 2.16 10.90
C LEU A 21 7.50 2.75 11.82
N ALA A 22 7.32 2.27 13.05
CA ALA A 22 6.29 2.75 13.97
C ALA A 22 6.44 4.23 14.42
N ALA A 23 7.65 4.80 14.38
CA ALA A 23 7.94 6.18 14.81
C ALA A 23 8.25 7.16 13.65
N ILE A 24 8.25 6.68 12.40
CA ILE A 24 8.64 7.46 11.22
C ILE A 24 7.50 8.41 10.81
N SER A 25 7.82 9.69 10.57
CA SER A 25 6.88 10.71 10.07
C SER A 25 6.35 10.35 8.69
N MET A 26 5.26 11.01 8.26
CA MET A 26 4.73 10.80 6.91
C MET A 26 5.81 11.08 5.84
N ASP A 27 6.56 12.17 5.97
CA ASP A 27 7.61 12.54 5.01
C ASP A 27 8.67 11.45 4.89
N ALA A 28 9.14 10.92 6.01
CA ALA A 28 10.14 9.86 5.98
C ALA A 28 9.60 8.52 5.44
N LEU A 29 8.29 8.25 5.54
CA LEU A 29 7.66 7.12 4.84
C LEU A 29 7.61 7.35 3.32
N LEU A 30 7.33 8.58 2.88
CA LEU A 30 7.32 8.93 1.46
C LEU A 30 8.74 8.87 0.86
N ASP A 31 9.75 9.32 1.61
CA ASP A 31 11.16 9.20 1.23
C ASP A 31 11.57 7.73 1.09
N GLU A 32 11.12 6.86 2.00
CA GLU A 32 11.37 5.42 1.93
C GLU A 32 10.74 4.79 0.67
N LEU A 33 9.52 5.19 0.29
CA LEU A 33 8.90 4.75 -0.97
C LEU A 33 9.75 5.18 -2.18
N ALA A 34 10.21 6.43 -2.21
CA ALA A 34 11.09 6.92 -3.26
C ALA A 34 12.42 6.15 -3.31
N HIS A 35 13.04 5.89 -2.15
CA HIS A 35 14.27 5.12 -2.02
C HIS A 35 14.12 3.68 -2.54
N ARG A 36 12.97 3.05 -2.28
CA ARG A 36 12.61 1.71 -2.78
C ARG A 36 12.12 1.70 -4.23
N ARG A 37 12.32 2.79 -4.98
CA ARG A 37 11.97 2.93 -6.40
C ARG A 37 10.48 2.73 -6.71
N TRP A 38 9.61 3.13 -5.77
CA TRP A 38 8.20 3.20 -6.06
C TRP A 38 7.94 4.28 -7.10
N GLU A 39 7.14 3.95 -8.10
CA GLU A 39 6.66 4.92 -9.07
C GLU A 39 5.59 5.79 -8.42
N LYS A 40 5.73 7.12 -8.53
CA LYS A 40 4.72 8.07 -8.07
C LYS A 40 3.77 8.43 -9.21
N TRP A 41 2.48 8.41 -8.93
CA TRP A 41 1.42 8.70 -9.89
C TRP A 41 0.48 9.78 -9.35
N ALA A 42 -0.02 10.65 -10.21
CA ALA A 42 -1.07 11.60 -9.92
C ALA A 42 -2.36 11.25 -10.66
N PHE A 43 -3.51 11.44 -10.01
CA PHE A 43 -4.80 11.43 -10.67
C PHE A 43 -5.26 12.87 -10.92
N GLY A 44 -5.54 13.24 -12.16
CA GLY A 44 -5.86 14.63 -12.50
C GLY A 44 -4.65 15.42 -12.97
N ASP A 45 -4.68 16.73 -12.71
CA ASP A 45 -3.56 17.62 -13.01
C ASP A 45 -2.39 17.28 -12.08
N ALA A 46 -1.18 17.17 -12.62
CA ALA A 46 0.01 16.93 -11.81
C ALA A 46 0.33 18.12 -10.88
N ALA A 47 -0.11 19.34 -11.23
CA ALA A 47 0.07 20.54 -10.41
C ALA A 47 -0.95 20.63 -9.26
N ASP A 48 -2.14 20.03 -9.42
CA ASP A 48 -3.22 19.97 -8.42
C ASP A 48 -3.92 18.60 -8.48
N PRO A 49 -3.28 17.56 -7.94
CA PRO A 49 -3.77 16.19 -8.09
C PRO A 49 -4.98 15.93 -7.19
N LEU A 50 -6.00 15.27 -7.73
CA LEU A 50 -7.14 14.76 -6.97
C LEU A 50 -6.71 13.71 -5.93
N GLY A 51 -5.61 13.01 -6.23
CA GLY A 51 -4.96 12.06 -5.34
C GLY A 51 -3.61 11.64 -5.90
N ILE A 52 -2.82 11.01 -5.03
CA ILE A 52 -1.51 10.47 -5.38
C ILE A 52 -1.53 8.96 -5.15
N ALA A 53 -0.89 8.22 -6.04
CA ALA A 53 -0.59 6.82 -5.80
C ALA A 53 0.91 6.53 -5.90
N PHE A 54 1.31 5.45 -5.25
CA PHE A 54 2.63 4.86 -5.41
C PHE A 54 2.47 3.41 -5.85
N VAL A 55 3.30 2.96 -6.79
CA VAL A 55 3.27 1.60 -7.31
C VAL A 55 4.67 0.99 -7.25
N LEU A 56 4.77 -0.21 -6.68
CA LEU A 56 5.94 -1.08 -6.81
C LEU A 56 5.56 -2.30 -7.64
N TRP A 57 6.33 -2.50 -8.72
CA TRP A 57 6.08 -3.57 -9.67
C TRP A 57 6.84 -4.84 -9.29
N TRP A 58 6.12 -5.95 -9.32
CA TRP A 58 6.66 -7.29 -9.25
C TRP A 58 6.39 -8.03 -10.57
N PRO A 59 7.04 -9.18 -10.83
CA PRO A 59 6.80 -9.94 -12.05
C PRO A 59 5.32 -10.27 -12.28
N ALA A 60 4.63 -10.73 -11.23
CA ALA A 60 3.22 -11.17 -11.28
C ALA A 60 2.27 -10.35 -10.37
N HIS A 61 2.77 -9.30 -9.72
CA HIS A 61 1.98 -8.49 -8.79
C HIS A 61 2.32 -6.99 -8.94
N ALA A 62 1.47 -6.15 -8.37
CA ALA A 62 1.80 -4.75 -8.11
C ALA A 62 1.36 -4.41 -6.68
N ASP A 63 2.28 -3.86 -5.89
CA ASP A 63 1.92 -3.25 -4.63
C ASP A 63 1.57 -1.80 -4.87
N VAL A 64 0.44 -1.37 -4.33
CA VAL A 64 -0.14 -0.05 -4.60
C VAL A 64 -0.53 0.58 -3.28
N VAL A 65 -0.25 1.88 -3.13
CA VAL A 65 -0.91 2.73 -2.15
C VAL A 65 -1.50 3.94 -2.86
N VAL A 66 -2.73 4.29 -2.53
CA VAL A 66 -3.47 5.43 -3.02
C VAL A 66 -3.81 6.32 -1.83
N LEU A 67 -3.41 7.58 -1.88
CA LEU A 67 -3.66 8.59 -0.86
C LEU A 67 -4.92 9.37 -1.25
N HIS A 68 -5.98 9.20 -0.47
CA HIS A 68 -7.30 9.82 -0.63
C HIS A 68 -7.43 11.12 0.18
N GLY A 69 -6.35 11.91 0.24
CA GLY A 69 -6.22 13.07 1.12
C GLY A 69 -5.45 12.76 2.43
N PRO A 70 -5.49 13.67 3.41
CA PRO A 70 -4.62 13.60 4.60
C PRO A 70 -4.99 12.47 5.57
N ASP A 71 -6.26 12.04 5.60
CA ASP A 71 -6.76 11.13 6.63
C ASP A 71 -7.05 9.71 6.14
N ARG A 72 -6.96 9.49 4.82
CA ARG A 72 -7.39 8.23 4.22
C ARG A 72 -6.44 7.77 3.13
N ALA A 73 -6.07 6.51 3.20
CA ALA A 73 -5.39 5.79 2.13
C ALA A 73 -5.98 4.40 1.95
N VAL A 74 -5.79 3.86 0.76
CA VAL A 74 -6.02 2.45 0.48
C VAL A 74 -4.74 1.88 -0.09
N THR A 75 -4.33 0.72 0.40
CA THR A 75 -3.22 -0.02 -0.14
C THR A 75 -3.61 -1.47 -0.41
N TYR A 76 -3.03 -2.06 -1.44
CA TYR A 76 -3.27 -3.44 -1.81
C TYR A 76 -2.10 -4.02 -2.59
N ARG A 77 -2.00 -5.36 -2.55
CA ARG A 77 -1.22 -6.15 -3.50
C ARG A 77 -2.16 -6.70 -4.54
N ALA A 78 -2.04 -6.22 -5.77
CA ALA A 78 -2.87 -6.71 -6.86
C ALA A 78 -2.18 -7.81 -7.66
N HIS A 79 -3.00 -8.74 -8.16
CA HIS A 79 -2.56 -9.72 -9.15
C HIS A 79 -2.35 -9.03 -10.49
N ARG A 80 -1.20 -9.24 -11.12
CA ARG A 80 -0.89 -8.61 -12.41
C ARG A 80 -1.42 -9.46 -13.56
N ASP A 81 -2.44 -8.96 -14.25
CA ASP A 81 -2.78 -9.38 -15.61
C ASP A 81 -2.06 -8.46 -16.62
N PRO A 82 -1.46 -8.99 -17.71
CA PRO A 82 -0.80 -8.17 -18.74
C PRO A 82 -1.68 -7.07 -19.36
N ARG A 83 -3.00 -7.18 -19.30
CA ARG A 83 -3.96 -6.22 -19.88
C ARG A 83 -4.47 -5.19 -18.88
N TRP A 84 -3.97 -5.23 -17.65
CA TRP A 84 -4.57 -4.57 -16.51
C TRP A 84 -3.79 -3.34 -16.03
N HIS A 85 -4.51 -2.34 -15.51
CA HIS A 85 -3.95 -1.11 -14.94
C HIS A 85 -3.96 -1.19 -13.40
N PRO A 86 -2.84 -0.88 -12.71
CA PRO A 86 -2.64 -1.08 -11.27
C PRO A 86 -3.73 -0.51 -10.36
N PHE A 87 -4.48 0.48 -10.85
CA PHE A 87 -5.51 1.21 -10.11
C PHE A 87 -6.93 0.67 -10.30
N THR A 88 -7.09 -0.42 -11.06
CA THR A 88 -8.40 -1.02 -11.38
C THR A 88 -8.45 -2.53 -11.12
N PRO A 89 -7.87 -3.08 -10.04
CA PRO A 89 -7.69 -4.53 -9.89
C PRO A 89 -9.01 -5.27 -9.94
N GLU A 90 -9.04 -6.36 -10.70
CA GLU A 90 -10.14 -7.32 -10.64
C GLU A 90 -10.12 -8.06 -9.31
N ALA A 91 -8.94 -8.48 -8.88
CA ALA A 91 -8.69 -9.16 -7.61
C ALA A 91 -7.36 -8.73 -6.99
N VAL A 92 -7.26 -8.84 -5.67
CA VAL A 92 -6.05 -8.53 -4.89
C VAL A 92 -5.71 -9.68 -3.95
N ALA A 93 -4.43 -9.84 -3.66
CA ALA A 93 -3.91 -10.80 -2.69
C ALA A 93 -3.96 -10.28 -1.26
N TRP A 94 -4.05 -8.96 -1.11
CA TRP A 94 -4.10 -8.29 0.19
C TRP A 94 -4.64 -6.87 0.02
N VAL A 95 -5.33 -6.36 1.03
CA VAL A 95 -5.83 -4.97 1.07
C VAL A 95 -5.88 -4.43 2.49
N TYR A 96 -5.58 -3.14 2.64
CA TYR A 96 -5.81 -2.37 3.84
C TYR A 96 -6.34 -0.97 3.47
N ALA A 97 -7.29 -0.47 4.24
CA ALA A 97 -7.79 0.90 4.12
C ALA A 97 -7.82 1.56 5.50
N GLY A 98 -7.29 2.77 5.60
CA GLY A 98 -7.14 3.46 6.89
C GLY A 98 -6.26 4.70 6.79
N PRO A 99 -5.70 5.17 7.92
CA PRO A 99 -4.81 6.33 7.94
C PRO A 99 -3.57 6.15 7.04
N PRO A 100 -3.12 7.18 6.30
CA PRO A 100 -2.01 7.07 5.36
C PRO A 100 -0.70 6.51 5.92
N THR A 101 -0.32 6.94 7.13
CA THR A 101 0.90 6.45 7.79
C THR A 101 0.84 4.95 8.04
N HIS A 102 -0.30 4.44 8.53
CA HIS A 102 -0.48 3.01 8.78
C HIS A 102 -0.54 2.21 7.47
N ALA A 103 -1.24 2.74 6.45
CA ALA A 103 -1.31 2.11 5.14
C ALA A 103 0.08 1.94 4.50
N ILE A 104 0.91 2.99 4.50
CA ILE A 104 2.26 2.91 3.93
C ILE A 104 3.13 1.95 4.75
N ARG A 105 3.08 2.01 6.08
CA ARG A 105 3.88 1.12 6.94
C ARG A 105 3.54 -0.34 6.73
N THR A 106 2.25 -0.69 6.71
CA THR A 106 1.81 -2.08 6.50
C THR A 106 2.24 -2.60 5.13
N LEU A 107 2.19 -1.76 4.11
CA LEU A 107 2.67 -2.10 2.77
C LEU A 107 4.19 -2.28 2.71
N LEU A 108 4.96 -1.40 3.36
CA LEU A 108 6.43 -1.50 3.42
C LEU A 108 6.93 -2.73 4.20
N LEU A 109 6.09 -3.25 5.09
CA LEU A 109 6.32 -4.46 5.88
C LEU A 109 5.79 -5.73 5.20
N LEU A 110 5.09 -5.58 4.08
CA LEU A 110 4.53 -6.70 3.34
C LEU A 110 5.67 -7.55 2.77
N PRO A 111 5.72 -8.87 3.03
CA PRO A 111 6.73 -9.72 2.44
C PRO A 111 6.70 -9.64 0.91
N PRO A 112 7.83 -9.78 0.21
CA PRO A 112 7.86 -9.95 -1.24
C PRO A 112 6.89 -11.06 -1.70
N PRO A 113 6.25 -10.97 -2.88
CA PRO A 113 5.25 -11.95 -3.32
C PRO A 113 5.74 -13.40 -3.43
N ASP A 114 7.05 -13.61 -3.56
CA ASP A 114 7.71 -14.92 -3.64
C ASP A 114 8.14 -15.48 -2.27
N ALA A 115 7.96 -14.70 -1.19
CA ALA A 115 8.24 -15.17 0.16
C ALA A 115 7.20 -16.20 0.63
N LEU A 116 7.64 -17.17 1.45
CA LEU A 116 6.80 -18.27 1.94
C LEU A 116 5.54 -17.80 2.69
N ASN A 117 5.62 -16.66 3.37
CA ASN A 117 4.55 -16.06 4.15
C ASN A 117 3.86 -14.88 3.45
N ALA A 118 4.08 -14.70 2.15
CA ALA A 118 3.43 -13.66 1.38
C ALA A 118 1.91 -13.92 1.28
N PRO A 119 1.06 -12.90 1.46
CA PRO A 119 -0.35 -13.04 1.17
C PRO A 119 -0.59 -13.43 -0.28
N ALA A 120 -1.42 -14.45 -0.47
CA ALA A 120 -1.72 -15.06 -1.78
C ALA A 120 -3.23 -15.26 -2.00
N ASP A 121 -4.06 -14.55 -1.23
CA ASP A 121 -5.51 -14.67 -1.34
C ASP A 121 -6.04 -14.17 -2.70
N VAL A 122 -7.32 -14.45 -2.98
CA VAL A 122 -8.02 -13.88 -4.13
C VAL A 122 -9.24 -13.12 -3.61
N LEU A 123 -9.06 -11.82 -3.37
CA LEU A 123 -10.08 -10.96 -2.79
C LEU A 123 -10.64 -10.01 -3.85
N ARG A 124 -11.97 -9.86 -3.86
CA ARG A 124 -12.63 -8.79 -4.64
C ARG A 124 -12.62 -7.51 -3.81
N LEU A 125 -12.17 -6.41 -4.41
CA LEU A 125 -12.28 -5.09 -3.78
C LEU A 125 -13.73 -4.61 -3.79
N GLY A 126 -14.24 -4.23 -2.61
CA GLY A 126 -15.48 -3.47 -2.49
C GLY A 126 -15.33 -2.04 -3.00
N ASP A 127 -16.44 -1.38 -3.33
CA ASP A 127 -16.43 -0.05 -3.96
C ASP A 127 -15.77 1.03 -3.09
N ASN A 128 -15.88 0.88 -1.76
CA ASN A 128 -15.29 1.81 -0.81
C ASN A 128 -13.75 1.78 -0.80
N VAL A 129 -13.10 0.73 -1.31
CA VAL A 129 -11.64 0.58 -1.34
C VAL A 129 -11.05 0.71 -2.74
N ARG A 130 -11.87 0.97 -3.76
CA ARG A 130 -11.40 1.21 -5.13
C ARG A 130 -10.99 2.67 -5.31
N VAL A 131 -10.10 2.90 -6.26
CA VAL A 131 -9.84 4.25 -6.77
C VAL A 131 -11.14 4.78 -7.38
N PRO A 132 -11.60 6.00 -7.04
CA PRO A 132 -12.85 6.54 -7.56
C PRO A 132 -12.86 6.59 -9.09
N PRO A 133 -13.95 6.18 -9.77
CA PRO A 133 -14.05 6.26 -11.22
C PRO A 133 -13.83 7.67 -11.78
N THR A 134 -14.23 8.69 -11.02
CA THR A 134 -14.02 10.11 -11.36
C THR A 134 -12.54 10.49 -11.42
N TRP A 135 -11.68 9.83 -10.65
CA TRP A 135 -10.22 10.02 -10.69
C TRP A 135 -9.62 9.30 -11.90
N LEU A 136 -10.04 8.06 -12.13
CA LEU A 136 -9.58 7.26 -13.26
C LEU A 136 -9.94 7.90 -14.61
N ALA A 137 -11.10 8.55 -14.69
CA ALA A 137 -11.53 9.31 -15.88
C ALA A 137 -10.56 10.45 -16.24
N ARG A 138 -9.80 10.97 -15.26
CA ARG A 138 -8.78 12.01 -15.49
C ARG A 138 -7.43 11.46 -15.94
N ARG A 139 -7.31 10.14 -16.15
CA ARG A 139 -6.12 9.39 -16.56
C ARG A 139 -4.95 9.55 -15.59
N PRO A 140 -4.57 8.48 -14.86
CA PRO A 140 -3.39 8.49 -14.00
C PRO A 140 -2.13 8.86 -14.79
N GLN A 141 -1.32 9.77 -14.26
CA GLN A 141 -0.08 10.23 -14.86
C GLN A 141 1.11 9.85 -13.99
N LEU A 142 2.10 9.19 -14.59
CA LEU A 142 3.37 8.92 -13.92
C LEU A 142 4.12 10.23 -13.69
N ILE A 143 4.39 10.56 -12.43
CA ILE A 143 5.26 11.67 -12.06
C ILE A 143 6.69 11.17 -12.19
N ARG A 144 7.38 11.65 -13.22
CA ARG A 144 8.82 11.40 -13.34
C ARG A 144 9.56 12.30 -12.35
N PRO A 145 10.55 11.79 -11.60
CA PRO A 145 11.40 12.66 -10.81
C PRO A 145 12.07 13.67 -11.74
N SER A 146 12.02 14.94 -11.36
CA SER A 146 12.82 15.99 -11.98
C SER A 146 14.30 15.59 -11.84
N GLN A 147 15.04 15.59 -12.95
CA GLN A 147 16.48 15.36 -12.92
C GLN A 147 17.22 16.47 -12.19
#